data_AF-A0A7C6S2H6-F1
#
_entry.id   AF-A0A7C6S2H6-F1
#
_cell.length_a   1.000
_cell.length_b   1.000
_cell.length_c   1.000
_cell.angle_alpha   90.00
_cell.angle_beta   90.00
_cell.angle_gamma   90.00
#
_symmetry.space_group_name_H-M   'P 1'
#
loop_
_entity.id
_entity.type
_entity.pdbx_description
1 polymer ?
#
loop_
_entity_poly.entity_id
_entity_poly.type
_entity_poly.pdbx_seq_one_letter_code
_entity_poly.pdbx_strand_id
1 'polypeptide(L)'
;MKKITFRVLMVASAILLIAACTNTKNKESADAVYKANGDAVYPSIEGMIPHAVAVADKGDDEANLKVQLKVGKVMEVDCNLHNLEGKFEEETLEGYGYEYYIFETNGNVASTMMACPDDTKTAKFISGQDHFISYNSKLTTPVYAPEGYEVRYTTWSVDNVYTAMQNPDESINPDAAKQVKSFPETMDNYDRYVMYLPSQDNEEALRLEVIPGVMKEVDCNTHWLMGEFETKVVEGMGYEYLVFNSNGDIASTRMACPDNELTEKFIAASGHFGRYNSQMSVVVFVPKGMKLKFKTWKANDTTVADKM
;
A
#
# COMPACT_ATOMS: atom_id res chain seq x y z
N MET A 1 15.59 20.06 -104.16
CA MET A 1 14.57 19.07 -103.77
C MET A 1 14.88 18.59 -102.35
N LYS A 2 14.03 18.97 -101.40
CA LYS A 2 13.95 18.51 -99.99
C LYS A 2 13.36 17.07 -100.00
N LYS A 3 13.52 16.15 -99.04
CA LYS A 3 13.89 16.18 -97.62
C LYS A 3 14.11 14.73 -97.12
N ILE A 4 14.87 14.65 -96.03
CA ILE A 4 15.13 13.56 -95.07
C ILE A 4 13.86 12.84 -94.55
N THR A 5 13.97 11.55 -94.18
CA THR A 5 13.31 10.83 -93.05
C THR A 5 13.79 9.36 -93.05
N PHE A 6 14.69 8.89 -92.17
CA PHE A 6 14.54 8.46 -90.76
C PHE A 6 13.29 7.61 -90.46
N ARG A 7 13.48 6.29 -90.28
CA ARG A 7 12.59 5.42 -89.50
C ARG A 7 13.42 4.49 -88.61
N VAL A 8 13.25 4.70 -87.31
CA VAL A 8 13.79 3.95 -86.18
C VAL A 8 12.96 2.67 -86.00
N LEU A 9 13.63 1.53 -85.83
CA LEU A 9 13.02 0.29 -85.35
C LEU A 9 13.30 0.19 -83.85
N MET A 10 12.26 0.37 -83.01
CA MET A 10 12.33 0.15 -81.56
C MET A 10 12.52 -1.34 -81.26
N VAL A 11 13.59 -1.69 -80.54
CA VAL A 11 13.71 -2.97 -79.84
C VAL A 11 13.35 -2.71 -78.37
N ALA A 12 12.26 -3.30 -77.93
CA ALA A 12 11.82 -3.29 -76.54
C ALA A 12 12.72 -4.23 -75.72
N SER A 13 13.51 -3.66 -74.81
CA SER A 13 14.25 -4.41 -73.79
C SER A 13 13.63 -4.09 -72.43
N ALA A 14 12.92 -5.06 -71.88
CA ALA A 14 12.28 -4.99 -70.57
C ALA A 14 13.36 -5.13 -69.49
N ILE A 15 13.67 -4.03 -68.81
CA ILE A 15 14.48 -4.03 -67.59
C ILE A 15 13.51 -4.12 -66.41
N LEU A 16 13.44 -5.31 -65.79
CA LEU A 16 12.81 -5.49 -64.49
C LEU A 16 13.62 -4.74 -63.42
N LEU A 17 13.08 -3.63 -62.94
CA LEU A 17 13.52 -3.00 -61.69
C LEU A 17 12.82 -3.72 -60.53
N ILE A 18 13.53 -4.64 -59.90
CA ILE A 18 13.12 -5.23 -58.61
C ILE A 18 13.37 -4.14 -57.55
N ALA A 19 12.33 -3.38 -57.22
CA ALA A 19 12.34 -2.53 -56.04
C ALA A 19 12.28 -3.43 -54.81
N ALA A 20 13.44 -3.72 -54.22
CA ALA A 20 13.52 -4.31 -52.90
C ALA A 20 13.04 -3.25 -51.88
N CYS A 21 11.76 -3.29 -51.54
CA CYS A 21 11.26 -2.64 -50.33
C CYS A 21 11.87 -3.38 -49.13
N THR A 22 13.03 -2.92 -48.68
CA THR A 22 13.50 -3.19 -47.32
C THR A 22 12.45 -2.64 -46.37
N ASN A 23 11.61 -3.53 -45.83
CA ASN A 23 10.81 -3.24 -44.64
C ASN A 23 11.79 -3.07 -43.47
N THR A 24 12.37 -1.88 -43.38
CA THR A 24 12.89 -1.36 -42.13
C THR A 24 11.68 -1.17 -41.23
N LYS A 25 11.31 -2.23 -40.50
CA LYS A 25 10.56 -2.05 -39.26
C LYS A 25 11.48 -1.24 -38.35
N ASN A 26 11.33 0.07 -38.38
CA ASN A 26 11.81 0.94 -37.31
C ASN A 26 11.16 0.42 -36.03
N LYS A 27 11.89 -0.40 -35.26
CA LYS A 27 11.74 -0.45 -33.82
C LYS A 27 12.35 0.86 -33.30
N GLU A 28 11.62 1.95 -33.46
CA GLU A 28 11.78 3.08 -32.54
C GLU A 28 11.03 2.68 -31.26
N SER A 29 11.70 1.88 -30.44
CA SER A 29 11.47 1.90 -29.00
C SER A 29 12.27 3.09 -28.49
N ALA A 30 11.76 4.29 -28.71
CA ALA A 30 12.14 5.38 -27.82
C ALA A 30 11.62 4.95 -26.45
N ASP A 31 12.53 4.59 -25.53
CA ASP A 31 12.16 4.31 -24.15
C ASP A 31 11.23 5.42 -23.68
N ALA A 32 9.98 5.08 -23.37
CA ALA A 32 9.03 6.06 -22.89
C ALA A 32 9.59 6.65 -21.59
N VAL A 33 9.90 7.94 -21.61
CA VAL A 33 10.44 8.67 -20.47
C VAL A 33 9.26 9.17 -19.64
N TYR A 34 9.11 8.62 -18.43
CA TYR A 34 8.03 9.01 -17.52
C TYR A 34 8.50 10.14 -16.61
N LYS A 35 7.73 11.23 -16.57
CA LYS A 35 8.03 12.39 -15.71
C LYS A 35 6.92 12.64 -14.72
N ALA A 36 7.30 12.89 -13.47
CA ALA A 36 6.41 13.34 -12.40
C ALA A 36 7.20 14.19 -11.41
N ASN A 37 6.51 14.92 -10.53
CA ASN A 37 7.13 15.71 -9.46
C ASN A 37 8.14 16.74 -10.00
N GLY A 38 7.72 17.52 -11.00
CA GLY A 38 8.57 18.48 -11.70
C GLY A 38 9.31 17.83 -12.87
N ASP A 39 10.63 17.97 -12.89
CA ASP A 39 11.51 17.43 -13.95
C ASP A 39 12.06 16.04 -13.64
N ALA A 40 11.63 15.41 -12.53
CA ALA A 40 12.07 14.06 -12.17
C ALA A 40 11.66 13.05 -13.25
N VAL A 41 12.66 12.29 -13.71
CA VAL A 41 12.52 11.25 -14.71
C VAL A 41 12.59 9.90 -14.00
N TYR A 42 11.53 9.12 -14.12
CA TYR A 42 11.44 7.78 -13.55
C TYR A 42 11.90 6.73 -14.56
N PRO A 43 12.50 5.61 -14.10
CA PRO A 43 13.08 4.60 -14.99
C PRO A 43 12.01 3.91 -15.84
N SER A 44 12.36 3.55 -17.07
CA SER A 44 11.57 2.58 -17.84
C SER A 44 11.99 1.18 -17.42
N ILE A 45 11.02 0.34 -17.03
CA ILE A 45 11.26 -1.04 -16.59
C ILE A 45 10.60 -1.97 -17.59
N GLU A 46 11.37 -2.91 -18.15
CA GLU A 46 10.88 -3.81 -19.20
C GLU A 46 9.64 -4.59 -18.73
N GLY A 47 8.57 -4.54 -19.52
CA GLY A 47 7.31 -5.24 -19.22
C GLY A 47 6.43 -4.60 -18.14
N MET A 48 6.86 -3.47 -17.56
CA MET A 48 6.12 -2.74 -16.53
C MET A 48 5.59 -1.41 -17.07
N ILE A 49 4.39 -1.05 -16.64
CA ILE A 49 3.73 0.21 -16.99
C ILE A 49 3.56 1.03 -15.70
N PRO A 50 4.13 2.24 -15.61
CA PRO A 50 3.90 3.12 -14.48
C PRO A 50 2.49 3.73 -14.51
N HIS A 51 1.89 3.81 -13.34
CA HIS A 51 0.60 4.45 -13.09
C HIS A 51 0.78 5.56 -12.05
N ALA A 52 0.11 6.68 -12.25
CA ALA A 52 0.18 7.84 -11.38
C ALA A 52 -0.82 7.72 -10.23
N VAL A 53 -0.31 7.56 -9.00
CA VAL A 53 -1.11 7.73 -7.79
C VAL A 53 -0.96 9.18 -7.31
N ALA A 54 -2.00 9.97 -7.52
CA ALA A 54 -2.07 11.36 -7.08
C ALA A 54 -3.32 11.55 -6.23
N VAL A 55 -3.16 12.14 -5.05
CA VAL A 55 -4.26 12.35 -4.10
C VAL A 55 -4.56 13.85 -3.94
N ALA A 56 -5.80 14.16 -3.57
CA ALA A 56 -6.22 15.55 -3.43
C ALA A 56 -5.52 16.26 -2.26
N ASP A 57 -5.29 17.56 -2.37
CA ASP A 57 -4.80 18.36 -1.24
C ASP A 57 -5.83 18.38 -0.10
N LYS A 58 -5.39 17.98 1.09
CA LYS A 58 -6.18 18.01 2.33
C LYS A 58 -5.53 18.85 3.44
N GLY A 59 -4.48 19.61 3.11
CA GLY A 59 -3.80 20.49 4.05
C GLY A 59 -3.34 19.77 5.31
N ASP A 60 -3.71 20.31 6.47
CA ASP A 60 -3.27 19.79 7.77
C ASP A 60 -3.93 18.43 8.14
N ASP A 61 -5.01 18.05 7.45
CA ASP A 61 -5.69 16.77 7.69
C ASP A 61 -4.93 15.57 7.10
N GLU A 62 -3.93 15.80 6.25
CA GLU A 62 -3.15 14.73 5.60
C GLU A 62 -2.48 13.78 6.60
N ALA A 63 -2.10 14.28 7.78
CA ALA A 63 -1.54 13.45 8.85
C ALA A 63 -2.51 12.40 9.40
N ASN A 64 -3.81 12.56 9.14
CA ASN A 64 -4.87 11.61 9.51
C ASN A 64 -5.36 10.80 8.30
N LEU A 65 -4.57 10.78 7.22
CA LEU A 65 -4.86 10.02 6.01
C LEU A 65 -3.74 9.03 5.67
N LYS A 66 -4.13 7.95 4.99
CA LYS A 66 -3.22 6.97 4.37
C LYS A 66 -3.70 6.63 2.97
N VAL A 67 -2.82 6.09 2.15
CA VAL A 67 -3.16 5.57 0.82
C VAL A 67 -2.87 4.08 0.78
N GLN A 68 -3.86 3.29 0.38
CA GLN A 68 -3.73 1.85 0.16
C GLN A 68 -3.60 1.59 -1.33
N LEU A 69 -2.48 1.02 -1.74
CA LEU A 69 -2.21 0.57 -3.09
C LEU A 69 -2.66 -0.89 -3.27
N LYS A 70 -3.30 -1.17 -4.40
CA LYS A 70 -3.66 -2.51 -4.85
C LYS A 70 -3.35 -2.64 -6.33
N VAL A 71 -2.60 -3.69 -6.69
CA VAL A 71 -2.41 -4.07 -8.09
C VAL A 71 -3.12 -5.39 -8.35
N GLY A 72 -3.84 -5.45 -9.46
CA GLY A 72 -4.67 -6.59 -9.80
C GLY A 72 -5.18 -6.52 -11.23
N LYS A 73 -6.05 -7.46 -11.59
CA LYS A 73 -6.75 -7.44 -12.88
C LYS A 73 -8.18 -7.90 -12.70
N VAL A 74 -9.07 -7.39 -13.55
CA VAL A 74 -10.45 -7.89 -13.61
C VAL A 74 -10.46 -9.21 -14.35
N MET A 75 -11.04 -10.25 -13.74
CA MET A 75 -11.20 -11.56 -14.35
C MET A 75 -12.49 -12.23 -13.89
N GLU A 76 -12.98 -13.16 -14.71
CA GLU A 76 -14.16 -13.98 -14.40
C GLU A 76 -13.81 -15.04 -13.37
N VAL A 77 -14.39 -14.90 -12.18
CA VAL A 77 -14.19 -15.82 -11.06
C VAL A 77 -15.51 -16.37 -10.54
N ASP A 78 -15.43 -17.56 -9.96
CA ASP A 78 -16.55 -18.24 -9.33
C ASP A 78 -16.82 -17.68 -7.91
N CYS A 79 -17.50 -18.49 -7.10
CA CYS A 79 -17.83 -18.16 -5.71
C CYS A 79 -16.64 -18.23 -4.73
N ASN A 80 -15.48 -18.73 -5.18
CA ASN A 80 -14.31 -18.84 -4.31
C ASN A 80 -13.68 -17.48 -4.01
N LEU A 81 -12.89 -17.44 -2.94
CA LEU A 81 -11.99 -16.32 -2.68
C LEU A 81 -10.74 -16.50 -3.52
N HIS A 82 -10.39 -15.48 -4.30
CA HIS A 82 -9.23 -15.48 -5.20
C HIS A 82 -8.24 -14.41 -4.75
N ASN A 83 -6.96 -14.74 -4.77
CA ASN A 83 -5.88 -13.84 -4.40
C ASN A 83 -4.74 -13.95 -5.42
N LEU A 84 -4.34 -12.82 -6.00
CA LEU A 84 -3.21 -12.78 -6.92
C LEU A 84 -1.90 -12.92 -6.12
N GLU A 85 -1.02 -13.81 -6.55
CA GLU A 85 0.32 -13.90 -5.98
C GLU A 85 1.16 -12.72 -6.46
N GLY A 86 1.64 -11.88 -5.55
CA GLY A 86 2.53 -10.77 -5.87
C GLY A 86 2.87 -9.94 -4.66
N LYS A 87 3.90 -9.10 -4.81
CA LYS A 87 4.43 -8.23 -3.75
C LYS A 87 4.82 -6.87 -4.32
N PHE A 88 4.84 -5.86 -3.46
CA PHE A 88 5.42 -4.57 -3.78
C PHE A 88 6.90 -4.55 -3.38
N GLU A 89 7.73 -3.99 -4.25
CA GLU A 89 9.08 -3.54 -3.96
C GLU A 89 9.09 -2.01 -3.94
N GLU A 90 9.68 -1.45 -2.89
CA GLU A 90 9.84 -0.01 -2.71
C GLU A 90 11.23 0.39 -3.20
N GLU A 91 11.27 1.38 -4.07
CA GLU A 91 12.50 1.92 -4.65
C GLU A 91 12.57 3.43 -4.44
N THR A 92 13.80 3.94 -4.35
CA THR A 92 14.05 5.38 -4.19
C THR A 92 14.69 5.93 -5.46
N LEU A 93 14.09 6.98 -6.03
CA LEU A 93 14.63 7.67 -7.19
C LEU A 93 15.92 8.42 -6.84
N GLU A 94 17.04 7.98 -7.43
CA GLU A 94 18.35 8.59 -7.20
C GLU A 94 18.36 10.09 -7.56
N GLY A 95 19.04 10.89 -6.73
CA GLY A 95 19.15 12.33 -6.90
C GLY A 95 17.94 13.14 -6.40
N TYR A 96 16.75 12.55 -6.36
CA TYR A 96 15.52 13.21 -5.87
C TYR A 96 15.07 12.70 -4.50
N GLY A 97 15.32 11.43 -4.19
CA GLY A 97 14.84 10.78 -2.97
C GLY A 97 13.34 10.48 -2.96
N TYR A 98 12.66 10.53 -4.12
CA TYR A 98 11.24 10.21 -4.22
C TYR A 98 11.03 8.70 -4.28
N GLU A 99 10.08 8.20 -3.52
CA GLU A 99 9.70 6.79 -3.53
C GLU A 99 8.84 6.47 -4.77
N TYR A 100 9.07 5.29 -5.33
CA TYR A 100 8.19 4.66 -6.32
C TYR A 100 8.09 3.16 -6.02
N TYR A 101 7.02 2.54 -6.48
CA TYR A 101 6.74 1.15 -6.13
C TYR A 101 6.64 0.27 -7.37
N ILE A 102 7.19 -0.92 -7.30
CA ILE A 102 7.13 -1.93 -8.36
C ILE A 102 6.31 -3.11 -7.83
N PHE A 103 5.24 -3.48 -8.51
CA PHE A 103 4.47 -4.66 -8.17
C PHE A 103 4.95 -5.86 -8.99
N GLU A 104 5.57 -6.82 -8.33
CA GLU A 104 6.03 -8.07 -8.93
C GLU A 104 4.98 -9.17 -8.79
N THR A 105 4.65 -9.84 -9.89
CA THR A 105 3.75 -10.99 -9.90
C THR A 105 4.11 -11.95 -11.02
N ASN A 106 3.92 -13.25 -10.78
CA ASN A 106 3.99 -14.31 -11.80
C ASN A 106 2.63 -14.52 -12.51
N GLY A 107 1.58 -13.81 -12.08
CA GLY A 107 0.22 -13.91 -12.60
C GLY A 107 -0.61 -15.07 -12.04
N ASN A 108 -0.06 -15.87 -11.13
CA ASN A 108 -0.77 -16.95 -10.47
C ASN A 108 -1.84 -16.39 -9.54
N VAL A 109 -2.99 -17.07 -9.51
CA VAL A 109 -4.10 -16.73 -8.62
C VAL A 109 -4.40 -17.94 -7.75
N ALA A 110 -4.16 -17.80 -6.46
CA ALA A 110 -4.59 -18.78 -5.48
C ALA A 110 -6.10 -18.65 -5.25
N SER A 111 -6.76 -19.78 -5.03
CA SER A 111 -8.20 -19.82 -4.79
C SER A 111 -8.57 -20.81 -3.68
N THR A 112 -9.64 -20.51 -2.95
CA THR A 112 -10.27 -21.50 -2.07
C THR A 112 -10.89 -22.63 -2.90
N MET A 113 -11.17 -23.78 -2.27
CA MET A 113 -11.76 -24.94 -2.93
C MET A 113 -13.20 -25.22 -2.45
N MET A 114 -14.01 -24.18 -2.31
CA MET A 114 -15.43 -24.32 -2.01
C MET A 114 -16.18 -24.83 -3.24
N ALA A 115 -17.19 -25.66 -3.01
CA ALA A 115 -18.11 -26.07 -4.07
C ALA A 115 -18.97 -24.87 -4.49
N CYS A 116 -18.95 -24.52 -5.78
CA CYS A 116 -19.82 -23.51 -6.38
C CYS A 116 -20.96 -24.21 -7.14
N PRO A 117 -22.15 -24.37 -6.53
CA PRO A 117 -23.21 -25.24 -7.07
C PRO A 117 -23.75 -24.79 -8.44
N ASP A 118 -23.75 -23.49 -8.69
CA ASP A 118 -24.39 -22.89 -9.86
C ASP A 118 -23.38 -22.55 -10.98
N ASP A 119 -22.08 -22.81 -10.77
CA ASP A 119 -20.93 -22.46 -11.66
C ASP A 119 -20.98 -21.03 -12.25
N THR A 120 -21.65 -20.11 -11.54
CA THR A 120 -21.81 -18.73 -11.97
C THR A 120 -20.47 -18.00 -11.84
N LYS A 121 -19.97 -17.46 -12.95
CA LYS A 121 -18.80 -16.59 -12.97
C LYS A 121 -19.20 -15.12 -12.98
N THR A 122 -18.41 -14.32 -12.29
CA THR A 122 -18.58 -12.87 -12.19
C THR A 122 -17.25 -12.18 -12.37
N ALA A 123 -17.23 -11.10 -13.16
CA ALA A 123 -16.10 -10.21 -13.26
C ALA A 123 -15.78 -9.58 -11.90
N LYS A 124 -14.63 -9.94 -11.32
CA LYS A 124 -14.12 -9.32 -10.09
C LYS A 124 -12.68 -8.85 -10.29
N PHE A 125 -12.33 -7.76 -9.63
CA PHE A 125 -10.95 -7.31 -9.53
C PHE A 125 -10.21 -8.18 -8.52
N ILE A 126 -9.27 -8.98 -9.00
CA ILE A 126 -8.43 -9.83 -8.16
C ILE A 126 -7.08 -9.16 -8.01
N SER A 127 -6.76 -8.76 -6.79
CA SER A 127 -5.52 -8.07 -6.43
C SER A 127 -4.59 -8.96 -5.63
N GLY A 128 -3.32 -8.57 -5.58
CA GLY A 128 -2.35 -9.17 -4.68
C GLY A 128 -2.32 -8.50 -3.32
N GLN A 129 -1.20 -8.66 -2.62
CA GLN A 129 -1.00 -8.06 -1.31
C GLN A 129 -1.11 -6.53 -1.37
N ASP A 130 -1.89 -5.96 -0.46
CA ASP A 130 -2.02 -4.51 -0.29
C ASP A 130 -0.71 -3.88 0.21
N HIS A 131 -0.43 -2.64 -0.20
CA HIS A 131 0.65 -1.84 0.36
C HIS A 131 0.12 -0.48 0.82
N PHE A 132 0.55 -0.01 1.99
CA PHE A 132 0.09 1.26 2.56
C PHE A 132 1.22 2.26 2.56
N ILE A 133 0.95 3.44 2.01
CA ILE A 133 1.89 4.56 1.95
C ILE A 133 1.31 5.76 2.69
N SER A 134 2.19 6.69 3.06
CA SER A 134 1.80 7.97 3.65
C SER A 134 0.99 8.79 2.64
N TYR A 135 -0.03 9.51 3.12
CA TYR A 135 -0.75 10.45 2.29
C TYR A 135 0.12 11.69 2.04
N ASN A 136 0.33 12.04 0.77
CA ASN A 136 1.10 13.22 0.38
C ASN A 136 0.54 13.77 -0.94
N SER A 137 -0.19 14.88 -0.88
CA SER A 137 -0.78 15.49 -2.08
C SER A 137 0.23 16.27 -2.94
N LYS A 138 1.42 16.55 -2.41
CA LYS A 138 2.45 17.35 -3.09
C LYS A 138 3.26 16.54 -4.09
N LEU A 139 3.21 15.21 -3.99
CA LEU A 139 3.91 14.29 -4.87
C LEU A 139 2.92 13.33 -5.54
N THR A 140 3.09 13.11 -6.83
CA THR A 140 2.55 11.95 -7.52
C THR A 140 3.47 10.77 -7.26
N THR A 141 2.92 9.66 -6.81
CA THR A 141 3.65 8.42 -6.54
C THR A 141 3.52 7.48 -7.73
N PRO A 142 4.59 7.19 -8.49
CA PRO A 142 4.53 6.19 -9.56
C PRO A 142 4.46 4.78 -8.99
N VAL A 143 3.53 3.99 -9.54
CA VAL A 143 3.39 2.56 -9.23
C VAL A 143 3.47 1.77 -10.54
N TYR A 144 4.50 0.96 -10.66
CA TYR A 144 4.75 0.09 -11.80
C TYR A 144 3.96 -1.21 -11.63
N ALA A 145 3.17 -1.55 -12.63
CA ALA A 145 2.44 -2.81 -12.70
C ALA A 145 2.70 -3.49 -14.05
N PRO A 146 2.70 -4.83 -14.13
CA PRO A 146 2.88 -5.51 -15.41
C PRO A 146 1.79 -5.15 -16.41
N GLU A 147 2.10 -5.27 -17.71
CA GLU A 147 1.12 -5.04 -18.76
C GLU A 147 -0.15 -5.91 -18.55
N GLY A 148 -1.33 -5.28 -18.64
CA GLY A 148 -2.63 -5.93 -18.42
C GLY A 148 -3.15 -5.91 -16.98
N TYR A 149 -2.40 -5.34 -16.03
CA TYR A 149 -2.84 -5.10 -14.67
C TYR A 149 -3.26 -3.64 -14.46
N GLU A 150 -4.18 -3.41 -13.53
CA GLU A 150 -4.63 -2.11 -13.07
C GLU A 150 -4.02 -1.82 -11.70
N VAL A 151 -3.63 -0.56 -11.50
CA VAL A 151 -3.33 -0.02 -10.17
C VAL A 151 -4.58 0.68 -9.66
N ARG A 152 -5.04 0.30 -8.48
CA ARG A 152 -6.10 0.98 -7.74
C ARG A 152 -5.56 1.49 -6.43
N TYR A 153 -5.96 2.69 -6.03
CA TYR A 153 -5.64 3.22 -4.72
C TYR A 153 -6.89 3.63 -3.97
N THR A 154 -6.91 3.37 -2.66
CA THR A 154 -7.99 3.77 -1.77
C THR A 154 -7.42 4.71 -0.72
N THR A 155 -8.09 5.84 -0.49
CA THR A 155 -7.71 6.74 0.61
C THR A 155 -8.39 6.30 1.89
N TRP A 156 -7.69 6.40 3.01
CA TRP A 156 -8.19 6.01 4.33
C TRP A 156 -8.10 7.18 5.28
N SER A 157 -9.10 7.35 6.13
CA SER A 157 -9.13 8.39 7.15
C SER A 157 -9.25 7.78 8.54
N VAL A 158 -8.66 8.47 9.53
CA VAL A 158 -8.91 8.15 10.94
C VAL A 158 -10.39 8.40 11.22
N ASP A 159 -11.07 7.36 11.67
CA ASP A 159 -12.47 7.42 12.09
C ASP A 159 -12.55 7.79 13.57
N ASN A 160 -11.88 7.02 14.43
CA ASN A 160 -11.84 7.27 15.87
C ASN A 160 -10.47 6.99 16.47
N VAL A 161 -10.12 7.76 17.51
CA VAL A 161 -8.89 7.60 18.30
C VAL A 161 -9.26 7.26 19.74
N TYR A 162 -8.66 6.20 20.26
CA TYR A 162 -8.94 5.69 21.60
C TYR A 162 -7.65 5.55 22.40
N THR A 163 -7.77 5.68 23.71
CA THR A 163 -6.74 5.24 24.66
C THR A 163 -7.07 3.81 25.07
N ALA A 164 -6.16 2.87 24.85
CA ALA A 164 -6.38 1.49 25.25
C ALA A 164 -6.37 1.36 26.78
N MET A 165 -7.20 0.46 27.29
CA MET A 165 -7.29 0.15 28.71
C MET A 165 -6.77 -1.26 28.95
N GLN A 166 -6.18 -1.49 30.13
CA GLN A 166 -5.77 -2.85 30.52
C GLN A 166 -6.99 -3.73 30.82
N ASN A 167 -8.05 -3.13 31.36
CA ASN A 167 -9.33 -3.77 31.63
C ASN A 167 -10.45 -3.01 30.88
N PRO A 168 -10.63 -3.26 29.57
CA PRO A 168 -11.71 -2.67 28.78
C PRO A 168 -13.09 -3.22 29.20
N ASP A 169 -14.16 -2.50 28.88
CA ASP A 169 -15.54 -2.95 29.11
C ASP A 169 -15.88 -4.16 28.23
N GLU A 170 -16.10 -5.31 28.86
CA GLU A 170 -16.45 -6.56 28.18
C GLU A 170 -17.80 -6.49 27.42
N SER A 171 -18.67 -5.54 27.76
CA SER A 171 -19.96 -5.37 27.07
C SER A 171 -19.82 -4.87 25.63
N ILE A 172 -18.68 -4.29 25.26
CA ILE A 172 -18.39 -3.85 23.88
C ILE A 172 -18.45 -5.04 22.91
N ASN A 173 -17.89 -6.18 23.32
CA ASN A 173 -17.93 -7.42 22.55
C ASN A 173 -17.78 -8.63 23.49
N PRO A 174 -18.91 -9.20 23.96
CA PRO A 174 -18.90 -10.29 24.93
C PRO A 174 -18.25 -11.59 24.42
N ASP A 175 -18.24 -11.83 23.11
CA ASP A 175 -17.67 -13.04 22.54
C ASP A 175 -16.15 -12.93 22.43
N ALA A 176 -15.64 -11.78 21.98
CA ALA A 176 -14.21 -11.48 22.05
C ALA A 176 -13.70 -11.54 23.52
N ALA A 177 -14.48 -11.02 24.47
CA ALA A 177 -14.15 -11.07 25.90
C ALA A 177 -14.04 -12.51 26.46
N LYS A 178 -14.81 -13.47 25.95
CA LYS A 178 -14.63 -14.88 26.34
C LYS A 178 -13.32 -15.44 25.79
N GLN A 179 -12.97 -15.07 24.56
CA GLN A 179 -11.76 -15.54 23.88
C GLN A 179 -10.48 -15.07 24.59
N VAL A 180 -10.48 -13.87 25.20
CA VAL A 180 -9.30 -13.28 25.85
C VAL A 180 -8.62 -14.21 26.87
N LYS A 181 -9.39 -15.13 27.48
CA LYS A 181 -8.92 -16.14 28.44
C LYS A 181 -7.92 -17.14 27.85
N SER A 182 -7.87 -17.21 26.52
CA SER A 182 -6.95 -18.06 25.75
C SER A 182 -5.56 -17.44 25.60
N PHE A 183 -5.44 -16.14 25.87
CA PHE A 183 -4.18 -15.40 25.74
C PHE A 183 -3.42 -15.39 27.06
N PRO A 184 -2.08 -15.20 27.04
CA PRO A 184 -1.31 -15.02 28.25
C PRO A 184 -1.88 -13.89 29.14
N GLU A 185 -1.95 -14.14 30.45
CA GLU A 185 -2.44 -13.15 31.41
C GLU A 185 -1.39 -12.11 31.79
N THR A 186 -0.14 -12.54 31.82
CA THR A 186 0.99 -11.72 32.28
C THR A 186 2.22 -12.00 31.44
N MET A 187 3.07 -10.99 31.31
CA MET A 187 4.40 -11.11 30.74
C MET A 187 5.35 -10.23 31.55
N ASP A 188 6.51 -10.77 31.92
CA ASP A 188 7.45 -10.08 32.80
C ASP A 188 7.91 -8.75 32.22
N ASN A 189 7.77 -7.67 32.99
CA ASN A 189 8.08 -6.29 32.60
C ASN A 189 7.16 -5.67 31.52
N TYR A 190 6.02 -6.31 31.22
CA TYR A 190 5.01 -5.75 30.32
C TYR A 190 3.68 -5.51 31.03
N ASP A 191 2.97 -4.50 30.57
CA ASP A 191 1.55 -4.28 30.81
C ASP A 191 0.74 -4.89 29.66
N ARG A 192 -0.33 -5.60 29.98
CA ARG A 192 -1.24 -6.20 28.99
C ARG A 192 -2.40 -5.24 28.72
N TYR A 193 -2.56 -4.86 27.46
CA TYR A 193 -3.70 -4.13 26.96
C TYR A 193 -4.59 -5.06 26.14
N VAL A 194 -5.89 -4.91 26.29
CA VAL A 194 -6.90 -5.67 25.54
C VAL A 194 -7.82 -4.67 24.86
N MET A 195 -8.17 -4.94 23.60
CA MET A 195 -9.13 -4.16 22.85
C MET A 195 -10.23 -5.08 22.33
N TYR A 196 -11.47 -4.76 22.69
CA TYR A 196 -12.68 -5.35 22.14
C TYR A 196 -13.20 -4.40 21.07
N LEU A 197 -13.25 -4.88 19.84
CA LEU A 197 -13.76 -4.11 18.71
C LEU A 197 -15.28 -4.34 18.59
N PRO A 198 -16.11 -3.29 18.47
CA PRO A 198 -17.54 -3.46 18.23
C PRO A 198 -17.78 -4.11 16.87
N SER A 199 -18.78 -4.99 16.76
CA SER A 199 -19.13 -5.58 15.46
C SER A 199 -19.63 -4.51 14.48
N GLN A 200 -19.21 -4.60 13.22
CA GLN A 200 -19.60 -3.67 12.15
C GLN A 200 -20.13 -4.45 10.93
N ASP A 201 -21.03 -3.82 10.18
CA ASP A 201 -21.61 -4.46 8.99
C ASP A 201 -20.59 -4.69 7.87
N ASN A 202 -19.59 -3.80 7.74
CA ASN A 202 -18.54 -3.88 6.71
C ASN A 202 -17.15 -3.63 7.31
N GLU A 203 -16.61 -4.66 7.96
CA GLU A 203 -15.27 -4.63 8.56
C GLU A 203 -14.13 -4.58 7.52
N GLU A 204 -14.38 -5.01 6.28
CA GLU A 204 -13.39 -4.92 5.20
C GLU A 204 -13.02 -3.47 4.84
N ALA A 205 -13.96 -2.54 5.05
CA ALA A 205 -13.76 -1.10 4.91
C ALA A 205 -13.16 -0.45 6.16
N LEU A 206 -12.72 -1.25 7.15
CA LEU A 206 -12.12 -0.79 8.39
C LEU A 206 -10.72 -1.35 8.59
N ARG A 207 -9.88 -0.58 9.25
CA ARG A 207 -8.54 -1.01 9.70
C ARG A 207 -8.31 -0.56 11.14
N LEU A 208 -7.39 -1.24 11.81
CA LEU A 208 -6.94 -0.93 13.16
C LEU A 208 -5.48 -0.53 13.12
N GLU A 209 -5.12 0.55 13.79
CA GLU A 209 -3.71 0.90 14.04
C GLU A 209 -3.47 1.01 15.54
N VAL A 210 -2.57 0.18 16.05
CA VAL A 210 -2.18 0.18 17.46
C VAL A 210 -0.89 0.97 17.61
N ILE A 211 -0.86 1.94 18.53
CA ILE A 211 0.22 2.94 18.64
C ILE A 211 0.69 3.02 20.10
N PRO A 212 1.85 2.45 20.43
CA PRO A 212 2.44 2.60 21.74
C PRO A 212 3.15 3.95 21.84
N GLY A 213 3.29 4.46 23.06
CA GLY A 213 3.98 5.72 23.29
C GLY A 213 4.13 6.05 24.77
N VAL A 214 4.80 7.17 25.02
CA VAL A 214 5.05 7.67 26.37
C VAL A 214 4.62 9.13 26.46
N MET A 215 4.07 9.53 27.61
CA MET A 215 3.83 10.95 27.89
C MET A 215 5.14 11.57 28.35
N LYS A 216 5.60 12.61 27.64
CA LYS A 216 6.86 13.29 27.96
C LYS A 216 6.77 14.78 27.62
N GLU A 217 7.39 15.60 28.46
CA GLU A 217 7.62 17.01 28.16
C GLU A 217 8.72 17.13 27.10
N VAL A 218 8.38 17.73 25.96
CA VAL A 218 9.27 17.89 24.82
C VAL A 218 9.20 19.29 24.25
N ASP A 219 10.27 19.68 23.56
CA ASP A 219 10.39 20.99 22.93
C ASP A 219 9.66 21.04 21.57
N CYS A 220 10.05 22.00 20.73
CA CYS A 220 9.50 22.23 19.39
C CYS A 220 9.91 21.17 18.35
N ASN A 221 10.89 20.31 18.65
CA ASN A 221 11.35 19.29 17.72
C ASN A 221 10.28 18.20 17.51
N THR A 222 10.37 17.51 16.39
CA THR A 222 9.61 16.27 16.18
C THR A 222 10.31 15.15 16.93
N HIS A 223 9.55 14.38 17.72
CA HIS A 223 10.05 13.29 18.55
C HIS A 223 9.30 12.01 18.25
N TRP A 224 10.00 10.88 18.29
CA TRP A 224 9.39 9.57 18.14
C TRP A 224 10.05 8.56 19.08
N LEU A 225 9.24 7.65 19.61
CA LEU A 225 9.67 6.56 20.47
C LEU A 225 10.23 5.44 19.59
N MET A 226 11.44 4.98 19.90
CA MET A 226 12.06 3.85 19.22
C MET A 226 11.46 2.54 19.73
N GLY A 227 11.16 1.63 18.82
CA GLY A 227 10.67 0.29 19.14
C GLY A 227 9.97 -0.35 17.96
N GLU A 228 9.65 -1.63 18.09
CA GLU A 228 9.04 -2.43 17.04
C GLU A 228 8.03 -3.42 17.60
N PHE A 229 7.09 -3.84 16.76
CA PHE A 229 6.13 -4.89 17.11
C PHE A 229 6.64 -6.26 16.67
N GLU A 230 6.49 -7.23 17.56
CA GLU A 230 6.65 -8.65 17.28
C GLU A 230 5.27 -9.33 17.39
N THR A 231 4.86 -10.05 16.36
CA THR A 231 3.64 -10.89 16.39
C THR A 231 3.99 -12.26 16.96
N LYS A 232 3.30 -12.66 18.03
CA LYS A 232 3.43 -13.99 18.64
C LYS A 232 2.13 -14.76 18.52
N VAL A 233 2.23 -16.08 18.51
CA VAL A 233 1.10 -16.99 18.38
C VAL A 233 0.92 -17.76 19.69
N VAL A 234 -0.32 -17.88 20.15
CA VAL A 234 -0.69 -18.76 21.28
C VAL A 234 -0.54 -20.22 20.82
N GLU A 235 0.37 -20.94 21.48
CA GLU A 235 0.66 -22.33 21.18
C GLU A 235 -0.60 -23.21 21.23
N GLY A 236 -0.80 -24.01 20.19
CA GLY A 236 -1.93 -24.93 20.08
C GLY A 236 -3.28 -24.31 19.71
N MET A 237 -3.40 -22.97 19.66
CA MET A 237 -4.65 -22.29 19.30
C MET A 237 -4.55 -21.47 18.02
N GLY A 238 -3.36 -20.99 17.66
CA GLY A 238 -3.15 -20.20 16.45
C GLY A 238 -3.59 -18.72 16.58
N TYR A 239 -3.98 -18.27 17.78
CA TYR A 239 -4.33 -16.86 18.00
C TYR A 239 -3.09 -15.98 18.07
N GLU A 240 -3.11 -14.85 17.39
CA GLU A 240 -2.00 -13.89 17.39
C GLU A 240 -2.17 -12.80 18.45
N TYR A 241 -1.07 -12.42 19.08
CA TYR A 241 -0.98 -11.27 19.97
C TYR A 241 0.29 -10.46 19.67
N LEU A 242 0.25 -9.18 19.99
CA LEU A 242 1.34 -8.26 19.68
C LEU A 242 2.19 -8.01 20.94
N VAL A 243 3.50 -7.97 20.76
CA VAL A 243 4.46 -7.53 21.77
C VAL A 243 5.23 -6.34 21.22
N PHE A 244 5.17 -5.20 21.90
CA PHE A 244 5.95 -4.03 21.52
C PHE A 244 7.29 -4.03 22.25
N ASN A 245 8.39 -4.19 21.54
CA ASN A 245 9.73 -4.18 22.11
C ASN A 245 10.32 -2.77 22.04
N SER A 246 10.65 -2.19 23.20
CA SER A 246 11.29 -0.87 23.29
C SER A 246 12.05 -0.72 24.60
N ASN A 247 13.20 -0.02 24.52
CA ASN A 247 13.97 0.38 25.70
C ASN A 247 13.58 1.77 26.23
N GLY A 248 12.59 2.44 25.60
CA GLY A 248 12.16 3.79 25.98
C GLY A 248 12.96 4.93 25.34
N ASP A 249 13.90 4.61 24.46
CA ASP A 249 14.71 5.60 23.76
C ASP A 249 13.85 6.45 22.82
N ILE A 250 14.06 7.77 22.85
CA ILE A 250 13.35 8.73 22.00
C ILE A 250 14.38 9.41 21.12
N ALA A 251 14.11 9.44 19.82
CA ALA A 251 14.85 10.27 18.89
C ALA A 251 14.08 11.55 18.60
N SER A 252 14.83 12.56 18.15
CA SER A 252 14.27 13.85 17.79
C SER A 252 14.99 14.49 16.61
N THR A 253 14.33 15.44 15.97
CA THR A 253 15.00 16.41 15.10
C THR A 253 15.95 17.30 15.92
N ARG A 254 16.80 18.07 15.22
CA ARG A 254 17.80 18.97 15.83
C ARG A 254 17.61 20.43 15.40
N MET A 255 16.37 20.89 15.39
CA MET A 255 16.02 22.29 15.16
C MET A 255 16.28 23.12 16.42
N ALA A 256 16.60 24.40 16.25
CA ALA A 256 16.66 25.33 17.35
C ALA A 256 15.25 25.66 17.83
N CYS A 257 15.02 25.63 19.15
CA CYS A 257 13.77 26.04 19.79
C CYS A 257 13.99 27.35 20.56
N PRO A 258 13.70 28.52 19.97
CA PRO A 258 14.07 29.82 20.54
C PRO A 258 13.42 30.13 21.89
N ASP A 259 12.18 29.68 22.09
CA ASP A 259 11.39 29.99 23.28
C ASP A 259 11.67 29.01 24.44
N ASN A 260 12.39 27.91 24.17
CA ASN A 260 12.74 26.84 25.11
C ASN A 260 11.55 26.32 25.94
N GLU A 261 10.34 26.41 25.40
CA GLU A 261 9.10 25.94 26.02
C GLU A 261 8.98 24.41 25.87
N LEU A 262 8.69 23.74 26.99
CA LEU A 262 8.42 22.31 27.00
C LEU A 262 6.91 22.08 27.13
N THR A 263 6.39 21.15 26.34
CA THR A 263 4.97 20.80 26.33
C THR A 263 4.81 19.30 26.52
N GLU A 264 3.87 18.90 27.38
CA GLU A 264 3.57 17.48 27.58
C GLU A 264 2.89 16.92 26.32
N LYS A 265 3.56 15.96 25.65
CA LYS A 265 3.07 15.30 24.44
C LYS A 265 3.13 13.78 24.57
N PHE A 266 2.25 13.12 23.83
CA PHE A 266 2.33 11.68 23.62
C PHE A 266 3.34 11.39 22.52
N ILE A 267 4.51 10.88 22.89
CA ILE A 267 5.57 10.53 21.96
C ILE A 267 5.31 9.11 21.48
N ALA A 268 4.79 9.00 20.27
CA ALA A 268 4.40 7.74 19.65
C ALA A 268 5.60 7.00 19.06
N ALA A 269 5.56 5.67 19.07
CA ALA A 269 6.38 4.83 18.21
C ALA A 269 5.66 4.52 16.90
N SER A 270 6.34 3.80 16.00
CA SER A 270 5.71 3.22 14.82
C SER A 270 4.56 2.30 15.22
N GLY A 271 3.38 2.53 14.64
CA GLY A 271 2.19 1.76 14.91
C GLY A 271 2.17 0.42 14.18
N HIS A 272 1.40 -0.54 14.70
CA HIS A 272 1.05 -1.75 13.99
C HIS A 272 -0.30 -1.54 13.28
N PHE A 273 -0.29 -1.53 11.95
CA PHE A 273 -1.48 -1.34 11.12
C PHE A 273 -1.97 -2.68 10.59
N GLY A 274 -3.22 -3.03 10.88
CA GLY A 274 -3.80 -4.33 10.59
C GLY A 274 -5.28 -4.29 10.27
N ARG A 275 -5.85 -5.47 10.03
CA ARG A 275 -7.27 -5.63 9.74
C ARG A 275 -8.11 -5.31 10.97
N TYR A 276 -9.28 -4.72 10.75
CA TYR A 276 -10.33 -4.68 11.74
C TYR A 276 -11.03 -6.05 11.75
N ASN A 277 -11.11 -6.69 12.91
CA ASN A 277 -11.82 -7.95 13.08
C ASN A 277 -12.47 -7.99 14.46
N SER A 278 -13.79 -7.81 14.53
CA SER A 278 -14.51 -7.84 15.81
C SER A 278 -14.67 -9.24 16.40
N GLN A 279 -14.46 -10.28 15.62
CA GLN A 279 -14.60 -11.66 16.10
C GLN A 279 -13.47 -12.08 17.04
N MET A 280 -12.38 -11.31 17.10
CA MET A 280 -11.22 -11.61 17.92
C MET A 280 -10.82 -10.45 18.82
N SER A 281 -10.33 -10.79 20.02
CA SER A 281 -9.69 -9.80 20.89
C SER A 281 -8.33 -9.40 20.32
N VAL A 282 -8.02 -8.10 20.35
CA VAL A 282 -6.65 -7.63 20.08
C VAL A 282 -5.92 -7.50 21.41
N VAL A 283 -4.93 -8.36 21.63
CA VAL A 283 -4.11 -8.39 22.85
C VAL A 283 -2.72 -7.87 22.55
N VAL A 284 -2.28 -6.89 23.34
CA VAL A 284 -1.02 -6.17 23.12
C VAL A 284 -0.25 -6.05 24.43
N PHE A 285 0.97 -6.55 24.46
CA PHE A 285 1.90 -6.35 25.56
C PHE A 285 2.81 -5.18 25.26
N VAL A 286 2.86 -4.21 26.18
CA VAL A 286 3.68 -2.99 26.05
C VAL A 286 4.56 -2.87 27.31
N PRO A 287 5.84 -2.45 27.23
CA PRO A 287 6.70 -2.35 28.39
C PRO A 287 6.08 -1.48 29.49
N LYS A 288 6.26 -1.89 30.75
CA LYS A 288 5.64 -1.22 31.91
C LYS A 288 5.90 0.28 31.92
N GLY A 289 4.85 1.06 32.20
CA GLY A 289 4.92 2.52 32.28
C GLY A 289 4.70 3.25 30.96
N MET A 290 4.67 2.54 29.83
CA MET A 290 4.22 3.09 28.55
C MET A 290 2.69 3.08 28.45
N LYS A 291 2.16 3.82 27.48
CA LYS A 291 0.73 3.89 27.18
C LYS A 291 0.48 3.37 25.77
N LEU A 292 -0.75 2.92 25.55
CA LEU A 292 -1.19 2.43 24.25
C LEU A 292 -2.41 3.23 23.80
N LYS A 293 -2.35 3.75 22.58
CA LYS A 293 -3.51 4.29 21.87
C LYS A 293 -3.82 3.36 20.70
N PHE A 294 -5.05 3.43 20.21
CA PHE A 294 -5.38 2.81 18.93
C PHE A 294 -6.30 3.71 18.12
N LYS A 295 -6.19 3.59 16.80
CA LYS A 295 -7.04 4.27 15.85
C LYS A 295 -7.82 3.25 15.06
N THR A 296 -9.09 3.56 14.82
CA THR A 296 -9.86 2.89 13.78
C THR A 296 -9.82 3.76 12.54
N TRP A 297 -9.66 3.13 11.40
CA TRP A 297 -9.54 3.78 10.10
C TRP A 297 -10.67 3.31 9.21
N LYS A 298 -11.18 4.21 8.38
CA LYS A 298 -12.25 3.92 7.43
C LYS A 298 -11.80 4.19 6.01
N ALA A 299 -12.16 3.28 5.11
CA ALA A 299 -11.96 3.44 3.68
C ALA A 299 -12.87 4.55 3.14
N ASN A 300 -12.29 5.45 2.36
CA ASN A 300 -13.01 6.43 1.56
C ASN A 300 -13.11 5.90 0.12
N ASP A 301 -12.88 6.77 -0.86
CA ASP A 301 -13.01 6.43 -2.26
C ASP A 301 -11.82 5.60 -2.78
N THR A 302 -12.14 4.63 -3.64
CA THR A 302 -11.18 3.88 -4.45
C THR A 302 -11.14 4.45 -5.86
N THR A 303 -9.94 4.76 -6.33
CA THR A 303 -9.68 5.30 -7.68
C THR A 303 -8.79 4.34 -8.46
N VAL A 304 -9.06 4.20 -9.76
CA VAL A 304 -8.13 3.53 -10.70
C VAL A 304 -7.08 4.56 -11.12
N ALA A 305 -5.80 4.25 -10.94
CA ALA A 305 -4.72 5.16 -11.31
C ALA A 305 -4.55 5.21 -12.84
N ASP A 306 -4.29 6.41 -13.35
CA ASP A 306 -4.04 6.61 -14.77
C ASP A 306 -2.63 6.12 -15.13
N LYS A 307 -2.49 5.55 -16.34
CA LYS A 307 -1.17 5.22 -16.91
C LYS A 307 -0.40 6.50 -17.20
N MET A 308 0.91 6.49 -16.96
CA MET A 308 1.82 7.59 -17.25
C MET A 308 2.37 7.53 -18.68
#